data_AF-A0A378KAB2-F1
#
_entry.id   AF-A0A378KAB2-F1
#
_cell.length_a   1.000
_cell.length_b   1.000
_cell.length_c   1.000
_cell.angle_alpha   90.00
_cell.angle_beta   90.00
_cell.angle_gamma   90.00
#
_symmetry.space_group_name_H-M   'P 1'
#
loop_
_entity.id
_entity.type
_entity.pdbx_description
1 polymer ?
#
loop_
_entity_poly.entity_id
_entity_poly.type
_entity_poly.pdbx_seq_one_letter_code
_entity_poly.pdbx_strand_id
1 'polypeptide(L)' 'MQDRAMQALYTMALEPVAETTGDKHSYGFRRMRSTADAVRQCFNVLAPKGAAQWVLEADIKSCFDHISHEWITQKYPFR' A
#
# COMPACT_ATOMS: atom_id res chain seq x y z
N MET A 1 -22.91 12.90 5.93
CA MET A 1 -21.69 13.09 6.74
C MET A 1 -21.36 11.89 7.63
N GLN A 2 -22.38 11.13 8.07
CA GLN A 2 -22.20 9.92 8.89
C GLN A 2 -21.28 8.88 8.22
N ASP A 3 -21.46 8.59 6.93
CA ASP A 3 -20.67 7.55 6.25
C ASP A 3 -19.17 7.85 6.24
N ARG A 4 -18.79 9.10 5.96
CA ARG A 4 -17.37 9.52 5.98
C ARG A 4 -16.78 9.49 7.38
N ALA A 5 -17.59 9.81 8.41
CA ALA A 5 -17.15 9.71 9.80
C ALA A 5 -16.94 8.25 10.21
N MET A 6 -17.82 7.34 9.80
CA MET A 6 -17.66 5.91 10.04
C MET A 6 -16.44 5.35 9.31
N GLN A 7 -16.23 5.72 8.04
CA GLN A 7 -15.03 5.35 7.30
C GLN A 7 -13.76 5.82 8.02
N ALA A 8 -13.72 7.07 8.50
CA ALA A 8 -12.57 7.57 9.25
C ALA A 8 -12.33 6.80 10.55
N LEU A 9 -13.40 6.41 11.26
CA LEU A 9 -13.31 5.60 12.46
C LEU A 9 -12.71 4.21 12.17
N TYR A 10 -13.18 3.53 11.13
CA TYR A 10 -12.61 2.25 10.70
C TYR A 10 -11.17 2.40 10.21
N THR A 11 -10.84 3.48 9.49
CA THR A 11 -9.46 3.77 9.06
C THR A 11 -8.54 3.88 10.28
N MET A 12 -8.91 4.65 11.30
CA MET A 12 -8.10 4.77 12.52
C MET A 12 -7.90 3.43 13.24
N ALA A 13 -8.92 2.57 13.26
CA ALA A 13 -8.81 1.24 13.84
C ALA A 13 -7.87 0.32 13.05
N LEU A 14 -7.83 0.47 11.72
CA LEU A 14 -7.09 -0.40 10.81
C LEU A 14 -5.66 0.02 10.54
N GLU A 15 -5.36 1.31 10.63
CA GLU A 15 -4.02 1.86 10.37
C GLU A 15 -2.89 1.12 11.11
N PRO A 16 -3.00 0.80 12.42
CA PRO A 16 -1.93 0.09 13.13
C PRO A 16 -1.67 -1.32 12.60
N VAL A 17 -2.73 -2.04 12.21
CA VAL A 17 -2.62 -3.39 11.65
C VAL A 17 -2.02 -3.33 10.26
N ALA A 18 -2.49 -2.39 9.42
CA ALA A 18 -1.95 -2.19 8.09
C ALA A 18 -0.47 -1.80 8.12
N GLU A 19 -0.03 -1.00 9.10
CA GLU A 19 1.36 -0.58 9.18
C GLU A 19 2.31 -1.68 9.67
N THR A 20 1.84 -2.55 10.56
CA THR A 20 2.63 -3.67 11.10
C THR A 20 2.66 -4.89 10.19
N THR A 21 1.61 -5.12 9.40
CA THR A 21 1.51 -6.28 8.49
C THR A 21 1.84 -5.96 7.03
N GLY A 22 1.85 -4.68 6.65
CA GLY A 22 2.14 -4.23 5.30
C GLY A 22 3.62 -4.38 4.89
N ASP A 23 3.85 -4.55 3.59
CA ASP A 23 5.21 -4.72 3.04
C ASP A 23 6.13 -3.54 3.35
N LYS A 24 7.42 -3.80 3.61
CA LYS A 24 8.38 -2.75 3.99
C LYS A 24 8.64 -1.75 2.86
N HIS A 25 8.53 -2.17 1.60
CA HIS A 25 8.75 -1.36 0.39
C HIS A 25 7.45 -0.93 -0.30
N SER A 26 6.32 -0.96 0.42
CA SER A 26 5.09 -0.27 0.01
C SER A 26 5.04 1.14 0.61
N TYR A 27 4.89 2.15 -0.25
CA TYR A 27 4.98 3.57 0.13
C TYR A 27 3.69 4.38 -0.08
N GLY A 28 2.77 3.90 -0.94
CA GLY A 28 1.54 4.63 -1.26
C GLY A 28 0.51 4.58 -0.13
N PHE A 29 -0.20 5.69 0.09
CA PHE A 29 -1.32 5.82 1.04
C PHE A 29 -1.02 5.43 2.50
N ARG A 30 0.26 5.49 2.91
CA ARG A 30 0.71 5.12 4.25
C ARG A 30 1.22 6.33 5.01
N ARG A 31 0.97 6.34 6.31
CA ARG A 31 1.46 7.40 7.20
C ARG A 31 2.98 7.36 7.26
N MET A 32 3.58 8.55 7.36
CA MET A 32 5.04 8.73 7.49
C MET A 32 5.86 8.16 6.31
N ARG A 33 5.23 7.90 5.16
CA ARG A 33 5.90 7.47 3.93
C ARG A 33 5.53 8.41 2.79
N SER A 34 6.49 8.66 1.91
CA SER A 34 6.33 9.57 0.79
C SER A 34 6.87 8.97 -0.51
N THR A 35 6.57 9.63 -1.63
CA THR A 35 7.17 9.30 -2.94
C THR A 35 8.68 9.49 -2.92
N ALA A 36 9.21 10.41 -2.11
CA ALA A 36 10.65 10.60 -1.97
C ALA A 36 11.35 9.38 -1.33
N ASP A 37 10.68 8.68 -0.42
CA ASP A 37 11.20 7.45 0.19
C ASP A 37 11.23 6.30 -0.83
N ALA A 38 10.22 6.22 -1.69
CA ALA A 38 10.20 5.27 -2.81
C ALA A 38 11.37 5.52 -3.78
N VAL A 39 11.61 6.78 -4.17
CA VAL A 39 12.74 7.16 -5.04
C VAL A 39 14.08 6.84 -4.37
N ARG A 40 14.23 7.12 -3.07
CA ARG A 40 15.44 6.76 -2.31
C ARG A 40 15.67 5.25 -2.33
N GLN A 41 14.62 4.44 -2.20
CA GLN A 41 14.75 2.99 -2.29
C GLN A 41 15.16 2.54 -3.69
N CYS A 42 14.59 3.13 -4.75
CA CYS A 42 15.03 2.86 -6.12
C CYS A 42 16.53 3.16 -6.29
N PHE A 43 17.00 4.29 -5.77
CA PHE A 43 18.44 4.61 -5.78
C PHE A 43 19.27 3.56 -5.05
N ASN A 44 18.88 3.17 -3.83
CA ASN A 44 19.60 2.16 -3.05
C ASN A 44 19.71 0.81 -3.77
N VAL A 45 18.68 0.42 -4.53
CA VAL A 45 18.65 -0.86 -5.26
C VAL A 45 19.39 -0.79 -6.60
N LEU A 46 19.32 0.34 -7.31
CA LEU A 46 19.78 0.45 -8.70
C LEU A 46 21.14 1.14 -8.86
N ALA A 47 21.62 1.90 -7.87
CA ALA A 47 22.91 2.59 -7.94
C ALA A 47 24.17 1.71 -7.72
N PRO A 48 24.15 0.64 -6.90
CA PRO A 48 25.34 -0.18 -6.67
C PRO A 48 25.91 -0.84 -7.93
N LYS A 49 27.23 -1.05 -7.98
CA LYS A 49 27.85 -1.82 -9.07
C LYS A 49 27.31 -3.25 -9.08
N GLY A 50 26.87 -3.73 -10.23
CA GLY A 50 26.26 -5.05 -10.38
C GLY A 50 24.75 -5.10 -10.08
N ALA A 51 24.11 -3.95 -9.87
CA ALA A 51 22.65 -3.86 -9.75
C ALA A 51 21.93 -4.34 -11.04
N ALA A 52 20.64 -4.63 -10.89
CA ALA A 52 19.79 -5.01 -12.01
C ALA A 52 19.77 -3.91 -13.08
N GLN A 53 19.95 -4.30 -14.34
CA GLN A 53 19.98 -3.37 -15.48
C GLN A 53 18.61 -3.10 -16.08
N TRP A 54 17.60 -3.88 -15.68
CA TRP A 54 16.26 -3.84 -16.25
C TRP A 54 15.24 -3.68 -15.14
N VAL A 55 14.24 -2.83 -15.40
CA VAL A 55 13.08 -2.63 -14.52
C VAL A 55 11.85 -3.08 -15.28
N LEU A 56 11.03 -3.91 -14.64
CA LEU A 56 9.70 -4.22 -15.13
C LEU A 56 8.74 -3.15 -14.61
N GLU A 57 8.28 -2.29 -15.52
CA GLU A 57 7.20 -1.36 -15.24
C GLU A 57 5.86 -2.09 -15.36
N ALA A 58 5.08 -2.10 -14.28
CA ALA A 58 3.79 -2.76 -14.24
C ALA A 58 2.78 -1.90 -13.49
N ASP A 59 1.53 -1.92 -13.96
CA ASP A 59 0.39 -1.26 -13.33
C ASP A 59 -0.83 -2.19 -13.30
N ILE A 60 -1.71 -1.98 -12.32
CA ILE A 60 -2.91 -2.79 -12.14
C ILE A 60 -4.08 -2.07 -12.79
N LYS A 61 -4.56 -2.61 -13.91
CA LYS A 61 -5.73 -2.09 -14.61
C LYS A 61 -6.96 -2.07 -13.69
N SER A 62 -7.57 -0.90 -13.54
CA SER A 62 -8.82 -0.71 -12.77
C SER A 62 -8.74 -1.31 -11.35
N CYS A 63 -7.66 -0.98 -10.64
CA CYS A 63 -7.30 -1.54 -9.33
C CYS A 63 -8.44 -1.45 -8.29
N PHE A 64 -9.18 -0.34 -8.22
CA PHE A 64 -10.28 -0.18 -7.25
C PHE A 64 -11.61 -0.80 -7.71
N ASP A 65 -11.87 -0.83 -9.01
CA ASP A 65 -13.18 -1.25 -9.54
C ASP A 65 -13.39 -2.77 -9.47
N HIS A 66 -12.29 -3.55 -9.51
CA HIS A 66 -12.34 -5.02 -9.65
C HIS A 66 -11.90 -5.77 -8.39
N ILE A 67 -11.84 -5.12 -7.22
CA ILE A 67 -11.49 -5.83 -5.99
C ILE A 67 -12.67 -6.74 -5.58
N SER A 68 -12.40 -8.04 -5.42
CA SER A 68 -13.41 -9.00 -4.99
C SER A 68 -13.90 -8.69 -3.57
N HIS A 69 -15.20 -8.47 -3.44
CA HIS A 69 -15.84 -8.18 -2.16
C HIS A 69 -15.75 -9.39 -1.22
N GLU A 70 -15.97 -10.59 -1.74
CA GLU A 70 -15.84 -11.84 -0.98
C GLU A 70 -14.44 -11.97 -0.37
N TRP A 71 -13.40 -11.70 -1.16
CA TRP A 71 -12.03 -11.78 -0.70
C TRP A 71 -11.73 -10.74 0.39
N ILE A 72 -12.17 -9.48 0.22
CA ILE A 72 -11.98 -8.44 1.25
C ILE A 72 -12.64 -8.85 2.57
N THR A 73 -13.91 -9.29 2.52
CA THR A 73 -14.68 -9.62 3.72
C THR A 73 -14.12 -10.85 4.45
N GLN A 74 -13.60 -11.85 3.72
CA GLN A 74 -12.94 -13.01 4.33
C GLN A 74 -11.58 -12.64 4.93
N LYS A 75 -10.81 -11.79 4.25
CA LYS A 75 -9.45 -11.42 4.66
C LYS A 75 -9.43 -10.45 5.84
N TYR A 76 -10.39 -9.54 5.89
CA TYR A 76 -10.56 -8.56 6.97
C TYR A 76 -11.95 -8.72 7.59
N PRO A 77 -12.16 -9.78 8.40
CA PRO A 77 -13.45 -10.02 9.03
C PRO A 77 -13.66 -8.99 10.14
N PHE A 78 -14.33 -7.89 9.82
CA PHE A 78 -14.86 -6.95 10.82
C PHE A 78 -16.14 -7.54 11.39
N ARG A 79 -16.05 -8.13 12.58
CA ARG A 79 -17.19 -8.44 13.44
C ARG A 79 -17.09 -7.61 14.71
#